data_AF-A0A397WPM9-F1
#
_entry.id   AF-A0A397WPM9-F1
#
_cell.length_a   1.000
_cell.length_b   1.000
_cell.length_c   1.000
_cell.angle_alpha   90.00
_cell.angle_beta   90.00
_cell.angle_gamma   90.00
#
_symmetry.space_group_name_H-M   'P 1'
#
loop_
_entity.id
_entity.type
_entity.pdbx_description
1 polymer ?
#
loop_
_entity_poly.entity_id
_entity_poly.type
_entity_poly.pdbx_seq_one_letter_code
_entity_poly.pdbx_strand_id
1 'polypeptide(L)'
;MKGQGLPFSTIVLAIISVLILVLIVFFVTGGFSRIFPATTQYIVTDIQTARTKCQQLLADAQLRLSASTNPNSDFKQTEYCKVQFNISSISKEALKCFSPEIGVYANFRITTLFGEVYRCYTIPSSKTTEGCTCEKEVEDHLP
;
A
#
# COMPACT_ATOMS: atom_id res chain seq x y z
N MET A 1 42.52 40.09 3.83
CA MET A 1 41.30 39.29 4.08
C MET A 1 41.67 38.16 5.02
N LYS A 2 41.29 38.24 6.30
CA LYS A 2 41.63 37.24 7.33
C LYS A 2 40.63 36.10 7.24
N GLY A 3 41.01 35.01 6.57
CA GLY A 3 40.27 33.75 6.60
C GLY A 3 40.47 33.09 7.97
N GLN A 4 39.56 33.38 8.89
CA GLN A 4 39.54 32.75 10.20
C GLN A 4 38.93 31.35 10.01
N GLY A 5 39.79 30.35 9.83
CA GLY A 5 39.37 28.95 9.77
C GLY A 5 38.57 28.62 11.02
N LEU A 6 37.34 28.12 10.84
CA LEU A 6 36.52 27.71 11.96
C LEU A 6 37.30 26.66 12.79
N PRO A 7 37.33 26.79 14.13
CA PRO A 7 38.02 25.82 14.97
C PRO A 7 37.50 24.42 14.64
N PHE A 8 38.40 23.45 14.55
CA PHE A 8 38.09 22.07 14.12
C PHE A 8 36.91 21.48 14.89
N SER A 9 36.79 21.83 16.17
CA SER A 9 35.67 21.48 17.06
C SER A 9 34.30 21.97 16.56
N THR A 10 34.22 23.15 15.92
CA THR A 10 32.98 23.71 15.36
C THR A 10 32.56 22.99 14.09
N ILE A 11 33.52 22.58 13.26
CA ILE A 11 33.25 21.80 12.04
C ILE A 11 32.70 20.41 12.42
N VAL A 12 33.29 19.76 13.42
CA VAL A 12 32.80 18.47 13.93
C VAL A 12 31.38 18.61 14.48
N LEU A 13 31.09 19.67 15.24
CA LEU A 13 29.75 19.90 15.79
C LEU A 13 28.70 20.13 14.70
N ALA A 14 29.08 20.86 13.63
CA ALA A 14 28.20 21.12 12.49
C ALA A 14 27.89 19.85 11.69
N ILE A 15 28.84 18.92 11.56
CA ILE A 15 28.60 17.63 10.89
C ILE A 15 27.62 16.77 11.71
N ILE A 16 27.82 16.71 13.03
CA ILE A 16 26.95 15.94 13.93
C ILE A 16 25.52 16.50 13.89
N SER A 17 25.33 17.82 13.92
CA SER A 17 24.00 18.42 13.87
C SER A 17 23.29 18.14 12.54
N VAL A 18 24.00 18.18 11.41
CA VAL A 18 23.44 17.82 10.10
C VAL A 18 23.03 16.35 10.05
N LEU A 19 23.84 15.43 10.59
CA LEU A 19 23.50 14.00 10.65
C LEU A 19 22.23 13.73 11.47
N ILE A 20 22.11 14.38 12.62
CA ILE A 20 20.91 14.27 13.47
C ILE A 20 19.69 14.84 12.73
N LEU A 21 19.84 15.97 12.05
CA LEU A 21 18.76 16.58 11.30
C LEU A 21 18.28 15.70 10.14
N VAL A 22 19.22 15.05 9.43
CA VAL A 22 18.88 14.06 8.39
C VAL A 22 18.11 12.88 8.99
N LEU A 23 18.54 12.34 10.14
CA LEU A 23 17.81 11.27 10.83
C LEU A 23 16.39 11.70 11.22
N ILE A 24 16.22 12.89 11.81
CA ILE A 24 14.90 13.41 12.19
C ILE A 24 14.01 13.57 10.96
N VAL A 25 14.51 14.16 9.87
CA VAL A 25 13.74 14.29 8.63
C VAL A 25 13.34 12.92 8.11
N PHE A 26 14.25 11.93 8.15
CA PHE A 26 13.98 10.55 7.72
C PHE A 26 12.88 9.87 8.56
N PHE A 27 12.86 10.11 9.88
CA PHE A 27 11.82 9.62 10.78
C PHE A 27 10.48 10.35 10.57
N VAL A 28 10.48 11.67 10.45
CA VAL A 28 9.26 12.49 10.28
C VAL A 28 8.61 12.28 8.91
N THR A 29 9.41 12.05 7.84
CA THR A 29 8.89 11.72 6.51
C THR A 29 8.52 10.25 6.33
N GLY A 30 8.65 9.41 7.36
CA GLY A 30 8.28 7.99 7.29
C GLY A 30 9.16 7.17 6.36
N GLY A 31 10.45 7.54 6.20
CA GLY A 31 11.38 6.88 5.27
C GLY A 31 11.56 5.38 5.52
N PHE A 32 11.36 4.91 6.75
CA PHE A 32 11.40 3.48 7.09
C PHE A 32 10.20 2.66 6.60
N SER A 33 9.06 3.29 6.31
CA SER A 33 7.85 2.59 5.83
C SER A 33 7.98 2.08 4.39
N ARG A 34 9.04 2.45 3.66
CA ARG A 34 9.27 2.09 2.26
C ARG A 34 10.30 0.98 2.05
N ILE A 35 11.09 0.63 3.07
CA ILE A 35 12.27 -0.25 2.92
C ILE A 35 11.94 -1.72 3.28
N PHE A 36 10.88 -1.93 4.04
CA PHE A 36 10.27 -3.24 4.20
C PHE A 36 8.86 -3.16 3.61
N PRO A 37 8.51 -3.93 2.58
CA PRO A 37 7.10 -4.17 2.28
C PRO A 37 6.55 -4.93 3.48
N ALA A 38 6.13 -4.21 4.51
CA ALA A 38 5.47 -4.78 5.65
C ALA A 38 4.16 -5.35 5.12
N THR A 39 4.13 -6.64 4.82
CA THR A 39 2.88 -7.38 4.72
C THR A 39 2.26 -7.28 6.10
N THR A 40 1.31 -6.38 6.26
CA THR A 40 0.55 -6.20 7.49
C THR A 40 -0.19 -7.50 7.78
N GLN A 41 0.26 -8.24 8.78
CA GLN A 41 -0.39 -9.48 9.21
C GLN A 41 -1.25 -9.18 10.44
N TYR A 42 -2.56 -9.31 10.27
CA TYR A 42 -3.51 -9.22 11.38
C TYR A 42 -3.77 -10.61 11.93
N ILE A 43 -3.62 -10.77 13.24
CA ILE A 43 -4.07 -11.96 13.97
C ILE A 43 -5.47 -11.64 14.47
N VAL A 44 -6.47 -12.35 13.97
CA VAL A 44 -7.88 -12.16 14.36
C VAL A 44 -8.49 -13.49 14.73
N THR A 45 -9.37 -13.47 15.73
CA THR A 45 -10.05 -14.67 16.22
C THR A 45 -11.31 -15.00 15.42
N ASP A 46 -11.88 -14.01 14.74
CA ASP A 46 -13.14 -14.09 14.00
C ASP A 46 -12.98 -13.60 12.55
N ILE A 47 -13.60 -14.35 11.63
CA ILE A 47 -13.66 -14.02 10.21
C ILE A 47 -14.53 -12.79 9.91
N GLN A 48 -15.54 -12.49 10.73
CA GLN A 48 -16.36 -11.29 10.55
C GLN A 48 -15.55 -10.01 10.77
N THR A 49 -14.61 -10.02 11.72
CA THR A 49 -13.67 -8.93 11.94
C THR A 49 -12.74 -8.77 10.74
N ALA A 50 -12.22 -9.88 10.20
CA ALA A 50 -11.40 -9.88 8.99
C ALA A 50 -12.16 -9.29 7.80
N ARG A 51 -13.41 -9.74 7.60
CA ARG A 51 -14.30 -9.29 6.52
C ARG A 51 -14.58 -7.80 6.61
N THR A 52 -14.98 -7.30 7.77
CA THR A 52 -15.25 -5.87 8.00
C THR A 52 -14.01 -5.04 7.70
N LYS A 53 -12.83 -5.49 8.15
CA LYS A 53 -11.58 -4.79 7.86
C LYS A 53 -11.25 -4.78 6.37
N CYS A 54 -11.42 -5.91 5.68
CA CYS A 54 -11.22 -6.00 4.24
C CYS A 54 -12.17 -5.09 3.44
N GLN A 55 -13.43 -4.96 3.86
CA GLN A 55 -14.38 -4.03 3.24
C GLN A 55 -13.93 -2.57 3.38
N GLN A 56 -13.43 -2.19 4.56
CA GLN A 56 -12.87 -0.85 4.78
C GLN A 56 -11.65 -0.61 3.88
N LEU A 57 -10.70 -1.56 3.86
CA LEU A 57 -9.50 -1.45 3.03
C LEU A 57 -9.83 -1.38 1.54
N LEU A 58 -10.89 -2.06 1.10
CA LEU A 58 -11.36 -2.01 -0.28
C LEU A 58 -11.92 -0.62 -0.64
N ALA A 59 -12.71 -0.01 0.25
CA ALA A 59 -13.21 1.34 0.06
C ALA A 59 -12.05 2.37 0.00
N ASP A 60 -11.07 2.24 0.90
CA ASP A 60 -9.86 3.07 0.89
C ASP A 60 -9.06 2.89 -0.42
N ALA A 61 -8.92 1.66 -0.89
CA ALA A 61 -8.27 1.36 -2.17
C ALA A 61 -8.96 2.07 -3.34
N GLN A 62 -10.29 2.02 -3.41
CA GLN A 62 -11.06 2.67 -4.47
C GLN A 62 -10.84 4.20 -4.50
N LEU A 63 -10.86 4.84 -3.34
CA LEU A 63 -10.58 6.29 -3.22
C LEU A 63 -9.18 6.63 -3.70
N ARG A 64 -8.19 5.83 -3.29
CA ARG A 64 -6.79 6.04 -3.66
C ARG A 64 -6.54 5.89 -5.16
N LEU A 65 -7.21 4.92 -5.78
CA LEU A 65 -7.06 4.62 -7.21
C LEU A 65 -7.68 5.67 -8.12
N SER A 66 -8.73 6.36 -7.67
CA SER A 66 -9.37 7.44 -8.44
C SER A 66 -8.40 8.60 -8.74
N ALA A 67 -7.37 8.78 -7.90
CA ALA A 67 -6.32 9.78 -8.09
C ALA A 67 -5.04 9.22 -8.75
N SER A 68 -5.02 7.95 -9.14
CA SER A 68 -3.83 7.26 -9.66
C SER A 68 -3.58 7.55 -11.15
N THR A 69 -2.31 7.67 -11.52
CA THR A 69 -1.82 7.69 -12.91
C THR A 69 -1.54 6.28 -13.45
N ASN A 70 -1.42 5.28 -12.57
CA ASN A 70 -1.25 3.87 -12.95
C ASN A 70 -2.06 2.98 -11.99
N PRO A 71 -3.37 2.86 -12.23
CA PRO A 71 -4.26 2.15 -11.31
C PRO A 71 -3.87 0.69 -11.08
N ASN A 72 -3.32 0.02 -12.09
CA ASN A 72 -2.95 -1.39 -11.97
C ASN A 72 -1.77 -1.59 -11.01
N SER A 73 -0.70 -0.81 -11.16
CA SER A 73 0.42 -0.88 -10.23
C SER A 73 -0.02 -0.47 -8.84
N ASP A 74 -0.80 0.59 -8.73
CA ASP A 74 -1.19 1.15 -7.44
C ASP A 74 -2.15 0.23 -6.70
N PHE A 75 -3.03 -0.50 -7.40
CA PHE A 75 -3.97 -1.41 -6.76
C PHE A 75 -3.25 -2.58 -6.09
N LYS A 76 -2.23 -3.14 -6.75
CA LYS A 76 -1.34 -4.17 -6.16
C LYS A 76 -0.58 -3.65 -4.95
N GLN A 77 -0.40 -2.33 -4.85
CA GLN A 77 0.28 -1.69 -3.73
C GLN A 77 -0.65 -1.32 -2.55
N THR A 78 -1.97 -1.45 -2.70
CA THR A 78 -2.94 -1.14 -1.64
C THR A 78 -2.84 -2.11 -0.47
N GLU A 79 -3.20 -1.63 0.72
CA GLU A 79 -3.28 -2.47 1.93
C GLU A 79 -4.27 -3.61 1.74
N TYR A 80 -5.40 -3.39 1.05
CA TYR A 80 -6.34 -4.44 0.70
C TYR A 80 -5.68 -5.64 -0.01
N CYS A 81 -4.72 -5.39 -0.91
CA CYS A 81 -4.04 -6.45 -1.65
C CYS A 81 -2.89 -7.11 -0.86
N LYS A 82 -2.24 -6.34 0.01
CA LYS A 82 -1.05 -6.76 0.76
C LYS A 82 -1.36 -7.44 2.08
N VAL A 83 -2.43 -7.02 2.74
CA VAL A 83 -2.81 -7.49 4.06
C VAL A 83 -2.96 -9.01 4.09
N GLN A 84 -2.59 -9.60 5.22
CA GLN A 84 -2.75 -11.01 5.50
C GLN A 84 -3.45 -11.19 6.84
N PHE A 85 -4.36 -12.15 6.93
CA PHE A 85 -5.12 -12.47 8.14
C PHE A 85 -4.78 -13.88 8.58
N ASN A 86 -4.27 -14.02 9.80
CA ASN A 86 -4.13 -15.32 10.45
C ASN A 86 -5.34 -15.52 11.35
N ILE A 87 -6.22 -16.46 10.96
CA ILE A 87 -7.47 -16.76 11.65
C ILE A 87 -7.34 -18.15 12.26
N SER A 88 -6.94 -18.19 13.54
CA SER A 88 -6.57 -19.43 14.24
C SER A 88 -7.67 -20.50 14.27
N SER A 89 -8.94 -20.10 14.09
CA SER A 89 -10.11 -20.96 14.09
C SER A 89 -10.41 -21.63 12.73
N ILE A 90 -9.79 -21.17 11.64
CA ILE A 90 -10.19 -21.56 10.27
C ILE A 90 -9.02 -22.08 9.45
N SER A 91 -7.86 -21.43 9.54
CA SER A 91 -6.71 -21.75 8.70
C SER A 91 -5.41 -21.58 9.48
N LYS A 92 -4.49 -22.53 9.30
CA LYS A 92 -3.09 -22.39 9.77
C LYS A 92 -2.25 -21.50 8.85
N GLU A 93 -2.75 -21.23 7.64
CA GLU A 93 -2.11 -20.37 6.65
C GLU A 93 -2.72 -18.96 6.68
N ALA A 94 -1.91 -17.97 6.31
CA ALA A 94 -2.33 -16.59 6.21
C ALA A 94 -3.28 -16.38 5.01
N LEU A 95 -4.45 -15.77 5.28
CA LEU A 95 -5.50 -15.52 4.30
C LEU A 95 -5.44 -14.09 3.77
N LYS A 96 -5.80 -13.89 2.50
CA LYS A 96 -5.96 -12.58 1.86
C LYS A 96 -7.42 -12.14 1.93
N CYS A 97 -7.70 -10.85 1.73
CA CYS A 97 -9.07 -10.35 1.71
C CYS A 97 -9.97 -11.04 0.67
N PHE A 98 -9.38 -11.37 -0.49
CA PHE A 98 -10.02 -12.09 -1.58
C PHE A 98 -9.83 -13.62 -1.49
N SER A 99 -9.35 -14.14 -0.35
CA SER A 99 -9.39 -15.58 -0.08
C SER A 99 -10.85 -16.06 0.02
N PRO A 100 -11.18 -17.27 -0.46
CA PRO A 100 -12.53 -17.82 -0.42
C PRO A 100 -13.19 -17.79 0.97
N GLU A 101 -12.38 -18.00 2.01
CA GLU A 101 -12.82 -18.00 3.41
C GLU A 101 -13.36 -16.62 3.82
N ILE A 102 -12.61 -15.54 3.54
CA ILE A 102 -13.01 -14.18 3.89
C ILE A 102 -14.10 -13.66 2.94
N GLY A 103 -13.87 -13.86 1.63
CA GLY A 103 -14.86 -13.61 0.58
C GLY A 103 -15.12 -12.14 0.26
N VAL A 104 -14.15 -11.24 0.46
CA VAL A 104 -14.28 -9.83 0.08
C VAL A 104 -13.58 -9.61 -1.25
N TYR A 105 -14.35 -9.71 -2.33
CA TYR A 105 -13.86 -9.53 -3.69
C TYR A 105 -14.02 -8.10 -4.18
N ALA A 106 -13.00 -7.58 -4.85
CA ALA A 106 -13.09 -6.33 -5.60
C ALA A 106 -13.76 -6.58 -6.95
N ASN A 107 -14.70 -5.70 -7.30
CA ASN A 107 -15.19 -5.53 -8.67
C ASN A 107 -15.81 -4.14 -8.77
N PHE A 108 -15.02 -3.15 -9.22
CA PHE A 108 -15.47 -1.78 -9.35
C PHE A 108 -14.78 -1.08 -10.51
N ARG A 109 -15.40 0.01 -10.97
CA ARG A 109 -14.83 0.91 -11.97
C ARG A 109 -14.31 2.17 -11.30
N ILE A 110 -13.23 2.69 -11.83
CA ILE A 110 -12.70 4.01 -11.48
C ILE A 110 -12.53 4.82 -12.74
N THR A 111 -12.59 6.13 -12.59
CA THR A 111 -12.23 7.09 -13.63
C THR A 111 -11.06 7.89 -13.10
N THR A 112 -9.94 7.86 -13.81
CA THR A 112 -8.75 8.61 -13.43
C THR A 112 -8.97 10.10 -13.65
N LEU A 113 -8.09 10.94 -13.10
CA LEU A 113 -8.10 12.40 -13.31
C LEU A 113 -7.98 12.79 -14.79
N PHE A 114 -7.52 11.89 -15.66
CA PHE A 114 -7.38 12.09 -17.10
C PHE A 114 -8.59 11.58 -17.89
N GLY A 115 -9.66 11.14 -17.22
CA GLY A 115 -10.87 10.64 -17.86
C GLY A 115 -10.79 9.18 -18.32
N GLU A 116 -9.71 8.46 -18.03
CA GLU A 116 -9.58 7.06 -18.41
C GLU A 116 -10.36 6.17 -17.45
N VAL A 117 -11.13 5.23 -18.01
CA VAL A 117 -11.90 4.27 -17.22
C VAL A 117 -11.09 2.99 -17.04
N TYR A 118 -10.98 2.54 -15.80
CA TYR A 118 -10.35 1.27 -15.45
C TYR A 118 -11.35 0.38 -14.70
N ARG A 119 -11.32 -0.92 -15.01
CA ARG A 119 -12.02 -1.96 -14.25
C ARG A 119 -11.02 -2.63 -13.31
N CYS A 120 -11.28 -2.54 -12.02
CA CYS A 120 -10.48 -3.15 -10.97
C CYS A 120 -11.21 -4.36 -10.38
N TYR A 121 -10.54 -5.51 -10.33
CA TYR A 121 -11.11 -6.75 -9.83
C TYR A 121 -10.09 -7.61 -9.10
N THR A 122 -10.59 -8.54 -8.27
CA THR A 122 -9.77 -9.58 -7.66
C THR A 122 -10.09 -10.98 -8.13
N ILE A 123 -9.06 -11.79 -8.32
CA ILE A 123 -9.19 -13.24 -8.53
C ILE A 123 -9.12 -13.95 -7.18
N PRO A 124 -10.07 -14.85 -6.85
CA PRO A 124 -10.02 -15.63 -5.63
C PRO A 124 -8.72 -16.44 -5.53
N SER A 125 -7.91 -16.16 -4.52
CA SER A 125 -6.64 -16.86 -4.29
C SER A 125 -6.21 -16.68 -2.84
N SER A 126 -5.74 -17.77 -2.23
CA SER A 126 -5.19 -17.75 -0.87
C SER A 126 -3.69 -17.49 -0.82
N LYS A 127 -2.97 -17.55 -1.96
CA LYS A 127 -1.49 -17.57 -1.98
C LYS A 127 -0.83 -16.49 -2.82
N THR A 128 -1.54 -15.83 -3.75
CA THR A 128 -0.92 -14.88 -4.69
C THR A 128 -1.43 -13.45 -4.50
N THR A 129 -0.50 -12.49 -4.42
CA THR A 129 -0.79 -11.05 -4.49
C THR A 129 -1.19 -10.59 -5.90
N GLU A 130 -1.00 -11.45 -6.90
CA GLU A 130 -1.47 -11.25 -8.27
C GLU A 130 -3.00 -11.29 -8.39
N GLY A 131 -3.71 -11.59 -7.30
CA GLY A 131 -5.16 -11.53 -7.26
C GLY A 131 -5.72 -10.16 -7.64
N CYS A 132 -5.05 -9.04 -7.31
CA CYS A 132 -5.55 -7.70 -7.59
C CYS A 132 -5.09 -7.18 -8.96
N THR A 133 -6.05 -6.88 -9.83
CA THR A 133 -5.80 -6.40 -11.19
C THR A 133 -6.68 -5.20 -11.49
N CYS A 134 -6.13 -4.18 -12.15
CA CYS A 134 -6.91 -3.14 -12.80
C CYS A 134 -6.51 -3.03 -14.27
N GLU A 135 -7.50 -3.07 -15.15
CA GLU A 135 -7.28 -2.99 -16.60
C GLU A 135 -8.04 -1.78 -17.14
N LYS A 136 -7.44 -1.10 -18.13
CA LYS A 136 -8.10 0.00 -18.82
C LYS A 136 -9.25 -0.57 -19.65
N GLU A 137 -10.45 -0.03 -19.51
CA GLU A 137 -11.54 -0.35 -20.43
C GLU A 137 -11.21 0.34 -21.76
N VAL A 138 -10.93 -0.47 -22.79
CA VAL A 138 -10.78 0.04 -24.16
C VAL A 138 -12.20 0.32 -24.66
N GLU A 139 -12.51 1.57 -24.97
CA GLU A 139 -13.70 1.90 -25.75
C GLU A 139 -13.56 1.21 -27.11
N ASP A 140 -14.25 0.09 -27.29
CA ASP A 140 -14.56 -0.45 -28.61
C ASP A 140 -15.32 0.66 -29.37
N HIS A 141 -14.60 1.38 -30.23
CA HIS A 141 -15.23 2.15 -31.29
C HIS A 141 -16.01 1.15 -32.15
N LEU A 142 -17.32 1.04 -31.89
CA LEU A 142 -18.23 0.42 -32.83
C LEU A 142 -18.12 1.19 -34.16
N PRO A 143 -17.92 0.50 -35.30
CA PRO A 143 -17.80 1.11 -36.62
C PRO A 143 -19.07 1.81 -37.09
#